data_AF-R8W1P9-F1
#
_entry.id   AF-R8W1P9-F1
#
_cell.length_a   1.000
_cell.length_b   1.000
_cell.length_c   1.000
_cell.angle_alpha   90.00
_cell.angle_beta   90.00
_cell.angle_gamma   90.00
#
_symmetry.space_group_name_H-M   'P 1'
#
loop_
_entity.id
_entity.type
_entity.pdbx_description
1 polymer ?
#
loop_
_entity_poly.entity_id
_entity_poly.type
_entity_poly.pdbx_seq_one_letter_code
_entity_poly.pdbx_strand_id
1 'polypeptide(L)'
;MKEYDIKITETLEKTVTVKAESMEAAQAKVEEEYYNSEHILDSENFTGVDFSAEAEREIVQEQKEQLDVLLVKPGMYPQAVQIGGELEDLQKAVGGDIEAVYPYNEPVALIVNDEGKLNGSELNRALRDNEGQIYDIVAGDFLVVGLGEENFASLSPELMEKFEKEFHQPEMFVRMGRSIMALPLPDDKVKAADAPLKSESIPQKSSPDRDVL
;
A
#
# COMPACT_ATOMS: atom_id res chain seq x y z
N MET A 1 -8.25 -14.94 5.09
CA MET A 1 -9.73 -14.78 5.23
C MET A 1 -10.39 -15.44 4.03
N LYS A 2 -11.70 -15.74 4.03
CA LYS A 2 -12.41 -16.40 2.91
C LYS A 2 -13.62 -15.58 2.49
N GLU A 3 -13.88 -15.49 1.20
CA GLU A 3 -15.10 -14.90 0.64
C GLU A 3 -16.05 -16.01 0.17
N TYR A 4 -17.35 -15.78 0.38
CA TYR A 4 -18.41 -16.70 -0.01
C TYR A 4 -19.47 -15.94 -0.80
N ASP A 5 -19.75 -16.41 -2.02
CA ASP A 5 -20.89 -15.94 -2.80
C ASP A 5 -22.13 -16.67 -2.27
N ILE A 6 -22.97 -15.97 -1.50
CA ILE A 6 -24.23 -16.51 -0.96
C ILE A 6 -25.39 -16.03 -1.83
N LYS A 7 -26.04 -16.98 -2.50
CA LYS A 7 -27.28 -16.74 -3.22
C LYS A 7 -28.45 -16.80 -2.24
N ILE A 8 -29.27 -15.77 -2.28
CA ILE A 8 -30.53 -15.68 -1.54
C ILE A 8 -31.66 -15.84 -2.55
N THR A 9 -32.53 -16.83 -2.35
CA THR A 9 -33.70 -17.06 -3.21
C THR A 9 -34.97 -16.92 -2.39
N GLU A 10 -35.88 -16.04 -2.80
CA GLU A 10 -37.22 -15.90 -2.22
C GLU A 10 -38.24 -16.63 -3.09
N THR A 11 -39.12 -17.42 -2.47
CA THR A 11 -40.18 -18.15 -3.16
C THR A 11 -41.55 -17.60 -2.76
N LEU A 12 -42.39 -17.32 -3.76
CA LEU A 12 -43.80 -16.93 -3.56
C LEU A 12 -44.71 -18.05 -4.10
N GLU A 13 -45.76 -18.41 -3.37
CA GLU A 13 -46.75 -19.42 -3.78
C GLU A 13 -48.20 -18.92 -3.61
N LYS A 14 -49.06 -19.26 -4.57
CA LYS A 14 -50.50 -18.92 -4.56
C LYS A 14 -51.31 -20.08 -5.14
N THR A 15 -52.28 -20.58 -4.37
CA THR A 15 -53.19 -21.64 -4.83
C THR A 15 -54.42 -21.02 -5.49
N VAL A 16 -54.68 -21.39 -6.74
CA VAL A 16 -55.85 -20.92 -7.51
C VAL A 16 -56.76 -22.09 -7.85
N THR A 17 -58.07 -21.92 -7.65
CA THR A 17 -59.07 -22.93 -8.01
C THR A 17 -59.72 -22.58 -9.34
N VAL A 18 -59.53 -23.42 -10.37
CA VAL A 18 -60.16 -23.25 -11.68
C VAL A 18 -61.00 -24.46 -12.07
N LYS A 19 -61.98 -24.25 -12.95
CA LYS A 19 -62.74 -25.33 -13.60
C LYS A 19 -62.20 -25.54 -15.02
N ALA A 20 -61.80 -26.77 -15.32
CA ALA A 20 -61.37 -27.19 -16.65
C ALA A 20 -61.76 -28.65 -16.89
N GLU A 21 -61.71 -29.07 -18.16
CA GLU A 21 -62.09 -30.42 -18.59
C GLU A 21 -60.98 -31.47 -18.33
N SER A 22 -59.75 -31.01 -18.07
CA SER A 22 -58.60 -31.85 -17.69
C SER A 22 -57.61 -31.07 -16.82
N MET A 23 -56.73 -31.78 -16.11
CA MET A 23 -55.67 -31.17 -15.30
C MET A 23 -54.69 -30.34 -16.14
N GLU A 24 -54.37 -30.83 -17.34
CA GLU A 24 -53.51 -30.12 -18.30
C GLU A 24 -54.15 -28.82 -18.79
N ALA A 25 -55.45 -28.85 -19.11
CA ALA A 25 -56.20 -27.65 -19.48
C ALA A 25 -56.34 -26.66 -18.31
N ALA A 26 -56.44 -27.14 -17.07
CA ALA A 26 -56.43 -26.29 -15.88
C ALA A 26 -55.08 -25.58 -15.71
N GLN A 27 -53.98 -26.30 -15.88
CA GLN A 27 -52.63 -25.76 -15.74
C GLN A 27 -52.31 -24.72 -16.82
N ALA A 28 -52.55 -25.05 -18.09
CA ALA A 28 -52.31 -24.13 -19.20
C ALA A 28 -53.12 -22.83 -19.06
N LYS A 29 -54.38 -22.95 -18.59
CA LYS A 29 -55.24 -21.80 -18.33
C LYS A 29 -54.68 -20.91 -17.22
N VAL A 30 -54.27 -21.47 -16.09
CA VAL A 30 -53.71 -20.70 -14.97
C VAL A 30 -52.38 -20.06 -15.35
N GLU A 31 -51.56 -20.73 -16.16
CA GLU A 31 -50.31 -20.19 -16.69
C GLU A 31 -50.56 -18.99 -17.62
N GLU A 32 -51.55 -19.08 -18.52
CA GLU A 32 -51.95 -17.95 -19.37
C GLU A 32 -52.49 -16.77 -18.54
N GLU A 33 -53.37 -17.03 -17.57
CA GLU A 33 -53.90 -16.02 -16.64
C GLU A 33 -52.77 -15.35 -15.83
N TYR A 34 -51.74 -16.09 -15.45
CA TYR A 34 -50.55 -15.56 -14.78
C TYR A 34 -49.75 -14.60 -15.69
N TYR A 35 -49.42 -14.99 -16.93
CA TYR A 35 -48.72 -14.12 -17.88
C TYR A 35 -49.54 -12.89 -18.30
N ASN A 36 -50.88 -13.01 -18.30
CA ASN A 36 -51.80 -11.89 -18.51
C ASN A 36 -51.97 -11.00 -17.26
N SER A 37 -51.22 -11.28 -16.17
CA SER A 37 -51.27 -10.53 -14.91
C SER A 37 -52.62 -10.59 -14.18
N GLU A 38 -53.46 -11.58 -14.46
CA GLU A 38 -54.71 -11.82 -13.71
C GLU A 38 -54.43 -12.45 -12.34
N HIS A 39 -53.35 -13.25 -12.23
CA HIS A 39 -52.84 -13.77 -10.96
C HIS A 39 -51.47 -13.16 -10.64
N ILE A 40 -51.45 -12.11 -9.84
CA ILE A 40 -50.21 -11.53 -9.32
C ILE A 40 -49.87 -12.20 -7.98
N LEU A 41 -48.61 -12.61 -7.81
CA LEU A 41 -48.04 -13.00 -6.53
C LEU A 41 -47.31 -11.78 -5.95
N ASP A 42 -47.66 -11.42 -4.72
CA ASP A 42 -47.06 -10.30 -4.00
C ASP A 42 -46.43 -10.78 -2.69
N SER A 43 -46.06 -9.84 -1.82
CA SER A 43 -45.44 -10.13 -0.53
C SER A 43 -46.31 -10.97 0.41
N GLU A 44 -47.64 -11.01 0.22
CA GLU A 44 -48.53 -11.86 1.02
C GLU A 44 -48.44 -13.34 0.61
N ASN A 45 -47.89 -13.63 -0.58
CA ASN A 45 -47.67 -14.99 -1.09
C ASN A 45 -46.32 -15.59 -0.70
N PHE A 46 -45.57 -14.94 0.17
CA PHE A 46 -44.24 -15.38 0.59
C PHE A 46 -44.27 -16.69 1.39
N THR A 47 -43.51 -17.70 0.94
CA THR A 47 -43.45 -19.01 1.60
C THR A 47 -42.08 -19.36 2.18
N GLY A 48 -41.00 -18.70 1.76
CA GLY A 48 -39.69 -18.90 2.38
C GLY A 48 -38.52 -18.25 1.65
N VAL A 49 -37.37 -18.22 2.36
CA VAL A 49 -36.06 -17.86 1.82
C VAL A 49 -35.14 -19.09 1.89
N ASP A 50 -34.44 -19.37 0.80
CA ASP A 50 -33.35 -20.35 0.76
C ASP A 50 -31.99 -19.65 0.56
N PHE A 51 -30.98 -20.11 1.30
CA PHE A 51 -29.61 -19.60 1.23
C PHE A 51 -28.69 -20.72 0.72
N SER A 52 -28.10 -20.53 -0.46
CA SER A 52 -27.16 -21.48 -1.04
C SER A 52 -25.83 -20.81 -1.36
N ALA A 53 -24.72 -21.49 -1.05
CA ALA A 53 -23.38 -21.02 -1.40
C ALA A 53 -23.05 -21.45 -2.82
N GLU A 54 -22.77 -20.50 -3.71
CA GLU A 54 -22.47 -20.78 -5.13
C GLU A 54 -20.96 -20.93 -5.38
N ALA A 55 -20.11 -20.26 -4.60
CA ALA A 55 -18.66 -20.37 -4.71
C ALA A 55 -17.93 -19.99 -3.41
N GLU A 56 -16.86 -20.72 -3.12
CA GLU A 56 -15.87 -20.39 -2.09
C GLU A 56 -14.62 -19.84 -2.77
N ARG A 57 -14.15 -18.66 -2.36
CA ARG A 57 -12.90 -18.08 -2.83
C ARG A 57 -11.97 -17.86 -1.66
N GLU A 58 -10.74 -18.36 -1.80
CA GLU A 58 -9.70 -18.18 -0.81
C GLU A 58 -9.05 -16.81 -1.04
N ILE A 59 -9.10 -15.94 -0.03
CA ILE A 59 -8.40 -14.66 -0.08
C ILE A 59 -6.94 -14.97 0.24
N VAL A 60 -6.09 -14.98 -0.79
CA VAL A 60 -4.64 -14.88 -0.59
C VAL A 60 -4.41 -13.47 -0.04
N GLN A 61 -4.35 -13.34 1.28
CA GLN A 61 -3.71 -12.19 1.88
C GLN A 61 -2.25 -12.29 1.48
N GLU A 62 -1.84 -11.55 0.44
CA GLU A 62 -0.45 -11.18 0.26
C GLU A 62 -0.04 -10.46 1.55
N GLN A 63 0.51 -11.21 2.49
CA GLN A 63 1.29 -10.64 3.57
C GLN A 63 2.52 -10.06 2.89
N LYS A 64 2.40 -8.82 2.39
CA LYS A 64 3.56 -8.05 1.96
C LYS A 64 4.49 -8.01 3.16
N GLU A 65 5.63 -8.71 3.05
CA GLU A 65 6.65 -8.70 4.08
C GLU A 65 7.09 -7.25 4.28
N GLN A 66 6.92 -6.76 5.50
CA GLN A 66 7.34 -5.42 5.87
C GLN A 66 8.73 -5.50 6.50
N LEU A 67 9.59 -4.58 6.09
CA LEU A 67 10.93 -4.40 6.60
C LEU A 67 10.94 -3.27 7.63
N ASP A 68 11.54 -3.52 8.78
CA ASP A 68 11.86 -2.49 9.76
C ASP A 68 13.18 -1.83 9.35
N VAL A 69 13.11 -0.57 8.93
CA VAL A 69 14.24 0.16 8.35
C VAL A 69 14.38 1.55 8.99
N LEU A 70 15.54 2.18 8.81
CA LEU A 70 15.76 3.56 9.25
C LEU A 70 15.65 4.50 8.05
N LEU A 71 14.66 5.38 8.05
CA LEU A 71 14.50 6.45 7.07
C LEU A 71 15.27 7.69 7.51
N VAL A 72 16.12 8.22 6.65
CA VAL A 72 16.89 9.43 6.91
C VAL A 72 16.58 10.46 5.83
N LYS A 73 15.95 11.57 6.23
CA LYS A 73 15.58 12.67 5.33
C LYS A 73 16.50 13.89 5.50
N PRO A 74 16.70 14.71 4.44
CA PRO A 74 17.53 15.89 4.50
C PRO A 74 17.08 16.88 5.59
N GLY A 75 17.95 17.09 6.58
CA GLY A 75 17.74 18.05 7.67
C GLY A 75 16.74 17.61 8.74
N MET A 76 16.42 16.32 8.82
CA MET A 76 15.50 15.75 9.82
C MET A 76 16.18 14.67 10.64
N TYR A 77 15.72 14.48 11.88
CA TYR A 77 16.14 13.32 12.68
C TYR A 77 15.72 12.01 12.00
N PRO A 78 16.53 10.94 12.10
CA PRO A 78 16.22 9.65 11.50
C PRO A 78 14.96 9.04 12.12
N GLN A 79 14.19 8.28 11.34
CA GLN A 79 12.91 7.70 11.74
C GLN A 79 12.90 6.20 11.49
N ALA A 80 12.64 5.41 12.53
CA ALA A 80 12.34 3.99 12.36
C ALA A 80 10.96 3.83 11.70
N VAL A 81 10.90 3.16 10.56
CA VAL A 81 9.68 2.99 9.76
C VAL A 81 9.54 1.55 9.26
N GLN A 82 8.30 1.15 8.99
CA GLN A 82 8.00 -0.10 8.32
C GLN A 82 7.63 0.19 6.86
N ILE A 83 8.33 -0.46 5.93
CA ILE A 83 8.09 -0.35 4.49
C ILE A 83 7.95 -1.74 3.87
N GLY A 84 7.29 -1.86 2.71
CA GLY A 84 7.26 -3.13 2.00
C GLY A 84 8.66 -3.51 1.48
N GLY A 85 8.96 -4.81 1.44
CA GLY A 85 10.24 -5.33 0.93
C GLY A 85 10.38 -5.32 -0.60
N GLU A 86 9.34 -4.92 -1.33
CA GLU A 86 9.33 -4.90 -2.79
C GLU A 86 10.09 -3.70 -3.36
N LEU A 87 10.62 -3.84 -4.58
CA LEU A 87 11.37 -2.79 -5.29
C LEU A 87 10.57 -1.47 -5.38
N GLU A 88 9.27 -1.56 -5.70
CA GLU A 88 8.38 -0.41 -5.83
C GLU A 88 8.21 0.36 -4.51
N ASP A 89 8.15 -0.36 -3.39
CA ASP A 89 8.01 0.23 -2.06
C ASP A 89 9.30 0.98 -1.65
N LEU A 90 10.47 0.41 -1.99
CA LEU A 90 11.78 1.05 -1.79
C LEU A 90 11.95 2.29 -2.68
N GLN A 91 11.63 2.20 -3.97
CA GLN A 91 11.69 3.32 -4.92
C GLN A 91 10.80 4.48 -4.48
N LYS A 92 9.59 4.17 -4.01
CA LYS A 92 8.66 5.17 -3.48
C LYS A 92 9.21 5.86 -2.23
N ALA A 93 9.90 5.12 -1.37
CA ALA A 93 10.46 5.66 -0.14
C ALA A 93 11.64 6.63 -0.39
N VAL A 94 12.49 6.35 -1.38
CA VAL A 94 13.63 7.24 -1.73
C VAL A 94 13.29 8.29 -2.80
N GLY A 95 12.12 8.16 -3.43
CA GLY A 95 11.61 9.10 -4.42
C GLY A 95 12.23 8.95 -5.82
N GLY A 96 12.62 7.74 -6.22
CA GLY A 96 13.20 7.47 -7.54
C GLY A 96 13.77 6.07 -7.68
N ASP A 97 14.52 5.84 -8.75
CA ASP A 97 15.25 4.58 -8.96
C ASP A 97 16.29 4.38 -7.87
N ILE A 98 16.39 3.14 -7.39
CA ILE A 98 17.22 2.83 -6.22
C ILE A 98 18.62 2.43 -6.63
N GLU A 99 19.61 2.90 -5.86
CA GLU A 99 20.96 2.36 -5.84
C GLU A 99 21.26 1.88 -4.41
N ALA A 100 21.90 0.71 -4.28
CA ALA A 100 22.36 0.20 -3.00
C ALA A 100 23.86 0.49 -2.82
N VAL A 101 24.19 1.22 -1.75
CA VAL A 101 25.57 1.60 -1.39
C VAL A 101 25.96 0.90 -0.09
N TYR A 102 27.22 0.46 0.00
CA TYR A 102 27.74 -0.32 1.12
C TYR A 102 28.93 0.39 1.80
N PRO A 103 28.71 1.52 2.48
CA PRO A 103 29.80 2.32 3.06
C PRO A 103 30.28 1.78 4.42
N TYR A 104 29.63 0.75 4.97
CA TYR A 104 29.89 0.21 6.31
C TYR A 104 30.32 -1.26 6.25
N ASN A 105 31.01 -1.74 7.30
CA ASN A 105 31.43 -3.15 7.40
C ASN A 105 30.31 -4.04 7.98
N GLU A 106 29.36 -3.44 8.68
CA GLU A 106 28.15 -4.08 9.17
C GLU A 106 27.29 -4.59 8.00
N PRO A 107 26.47 -5.63 8.19
CA PRO A 107 25.62 -6.19 7.15
C PRO A 107 24.41 -5.28 6.87
N VAL A 108 24.68 -4.07 6.37
CA VAL A 108 23.69 -3.05 6.03
C VAL A 108 23.98 -2.46 4.66
N ALA A 109 22.94 -1.98 3.99
CA ALA A 109 23.03 -1.14 2.81
C ALA A 109 22.31 0.18 3.03
N LEU A 110 22.80 1.21 2.34
CA LEU A 110 22.06 2.44 2.13
C LEU A 110 21.34 2.35 0.80
N ILE A 111 20.01 2.42 0.81
CA ILE A 111 19.20 2.54 -0.39
C ILE A 111 19.00 4.02 -0.65
N VAL A 112 19.53 4.50 -1.77
CA VAL A 112 19.50 5.91 -2.17
C VAL A 112 18.79 6.07 -3.50
N ASN A 113 18.37 7.29 -3.83
CA ASN A 113 17.91 7.63 -5.17
C ASN A 113 19.12 7.85 -6.09
N ASP A 114 19.28 6.98 -7.10
CA ASP A 114 20.40 7.01 -8.07
C ASP A 114 20.48 8.36 -8.80
N GLU A 115 19.32 8.92 -9.15
CA GLU A 115 19.23 10.20 -9.83
C GLU A 115 19.11 11.40 -8.87
N GLY A 116 19.20 11.20 -7.55
CA GLY A 116 18.92 12.25 -6.56
C GLY A 116 19.73 13.54 -6.78
N LYS A 117 21.01 13.41 -7.15
CA LYS A 117 21.88 14.57 -7.46
C LYS A 117 21.49 15.25 -8.78
N LEU A 118 21.08 14.46 -9.78
CA LEU A 118 20.70 14.95 -11.11
C LEU A 118 19.35 15.68 -11.07
N ASN A 119 18.43 15.19 -10.26
CA ASN A 119 17.09 15.74 -10.08
C ASN A 119 17.03 16.92 -9.10
N GLY A 120 18.18 17.29 -8.51
CA GLY A 120 18.31 18.46 -7.65
C GLY A 120 17.80 18.25 -6.22
N SER A 121 17.73 17.00 -5.75
CA SER A 121 17.39 16.68 -4.37
C SER A 121 18.36 17.35 -3.39
N GLU A 122 17.86 17.70 -2.20
CA GLU A 122 18.69 18.28 -1.14
C GLU A 122 19.76 17.27 -0.68
N LEU A 123 20.99 17.76 -0.43
CA LEU A 123 22.06 16.94 0.11
C LEU A 123 21.72 16.50 1.54
N ASN A 124 21.93 15.22 1.84
CA ASN A 124 21.49 14.59 3.09
C ASN A 124 22.67 14.17 3.97
N ARG A 125 23.57 13.31 3.46
CA ARG A 125 24.62 12.68 4.25
C ARG A 125 25.94 12.54 3.49
N ALA A 126 27.05 12.93 4.11
CA ALA A 126 28.37 12.66 3.57
C ALA A 126 28.75 11.19 3.78
N LEU A 127 29.24 10.53 2.73
CA LEU A 127 29.91 9.25 2.81
C LEU A 127 31.41 9.48 2.90
N ARG A 128 32.05 8.82 3.86
CA ARG A 128 33.46 9.04 4.22
C ARG A 128 34.27 7.77 4.02
N ASP A 129 35.50 7.93 3.54
CA ASP A 129 36.44 6.83 3.44
C ASP A 129 37.08 6.50 4.80
N ASN A 130 38.01 5.53 4.81
CA ASN A 130 38.73 5.13 6.02
C ASN A 130 39.61 6.23 6.61
N GLU A 131 39.93 7.29 5.85
CA GLU A 131 40.68 8.46 6.31
C GLU A 131 39.76 9.60 6.78
N GLY A 132 38.44 9.39 6.74
CA GLY A 132 37.42 10.36 7.12
C GLY A 132 37.14 11.42 6.05
N GLN A 133 37.71 11.28 4.86
CA GLN A 133 37.51 12.20 3.74
C GLN A 133 36.20 11.89 3.03
N ILE A 134 35.48 12.95 2.64
CA ILE A 134 34.22 12.80 1.91
C ILE A 134 34.53 12.35 0.48
N TYR A 135 34.11 11.14 0.12
CA TYR A 135 34.23 10.64 -1.25
C TYR A 135 32.93 10.81 -2.03
N ASP A 136 31.79 10.84 -1.34
CA ASP A 136 30.48 11.08 -1.95
C ASP A 136 29.47 11.71 -0.98
N ILE A 137 28.36 12.23 -1.49
CA ILE A 137 27.27 12.82 -0.70
C ILE A 137 25.93 12.29 -1.21
N VAL A 138 25.16 11.65 -0.32
CA VAL A 138 23.79 11.20 -0.62
C VAL A 138 22.87 12.42 -0.80
N ALA A 139 22.04 12.40 -1.85
CA ALA A 139 21.06 13.45 -2.13
C ALA A 139 19.64 12.87 -2.08
N GLY A 140 18.73 13.53 -1.36
CA GLY A 140 17.37 13.07 -1.11
C GLY A 140 17.25 12.14 0.10
N ASP A 141 16.07 11.56 0.25
CA ASP A 141 15.77 10.58 1.30
C ASP A 141 16.55 9.28 1.03
N PHE A 142 17.02 8.64 2.09
CA PHE A 142 17.62 7.31 1.97
C PHE A 142 17.18 6.39 3.10
N LEU A 143 17.29 5.10 2.86
CA LEU A 143 16.97 4.06 3.82
C LEU A 143 18.24 3.35 4.26
N VAL A 144 18.33 3.02 5.55
CA VAL A 144 19.27 2.02 6.06
C VAL A 144 18.52 0.71 6.18
N VAL A 145 18.98 -0.31 5.45
CA VAL A 145 18.36 -1.64 5.43
C VAL A 145 19.35 -2.70 5.86
N GLY A 146 18.86 -3.78 6.47
CA GLY A 146 19.68 -4.96 6.76
C GLY A 146 19.96 -5.77 5.50
N LEU A 147 21.06 -6.52 5.51
CA LEU A 147 21.39 -7.47 4.45
C LEU A 147 21.03 -8.88 4.89
N GLY A 148 20.10 -9.51 4.16
CA GLY A 148 19.87 -10.95 4.21
C GLY A 148 20.81 -11.71 3.28
N GLU A 149 20.50 -12.98 3.00
CA GLU A 149 21.33 -13.82 2.12
C GLU A 149 21.24 -13.38 0.66
N GLU A 150 20.02 -13.14 0.16
CA GLU A 150 19.76 -12.77 -1.24
C GLU A 150 18.94 -11.48 -1.41
N ASN A 151 18.29 -11.01 -0.33
CA ASN A 151 17.39 -9.86 -0.34
C ASN A 151 17.71 -8.88 0.80
N PHE A 152 17.14 -7.67 0.73
CA PHE A 152 17.13 -6.75 1.86
C PHE A 152 16.27 -7.31 3.00
N ALA A 153 16.65 -6.98 4.22
CA ALA A 153 16.03 -7.47 5.44
C ALA A 153 15.79 -6.33 6.43
N SER A 154 14.94 -6.58 7.42
CA SER A 154 14.78 -5.70 8.58
C SER A 154 16.11 -5.51 9.30
N LEU A 155 16.35 -4.30 9.80
CA LEU A 155 17.44 -4.05 10.73
C LEU A 155 17.18 -4.79 12.04
N SER A 156 18.21 -5.44 12.58
CA SER A 156 18.14 -5.92 13.96
C SER A 156 18.01 -4.73 14.91
N PRO A 157 17.42 -4.91 16.12
CA PRO A 157 17.31 -3.83 17.10
C PRO A 157 18.64 -3.15 17.43
N GLU A 158 19.73 -3.93 17.44
CA GLU A 158 21.09 -3.44 17.69
C GLU A 158 21.59 -2.54 16.55
N LEU A 159 21.34 -2.92 15.29
CA LEU A 159 21.72 -2.12 14.13
C LEU A 159 20.84 -0.86 14.03
N MET A 160 19.54 -0.98 14.32
CA MET A 160 18.62 0.16 14.36
C MET A 160 19.13 1.23 15.33
N GLU A 161 19.40 0.86 16.59
CA GLU A 161 19.89 1.81 17.60
C GLU A 161 21.25 2.41 17.22
N LYS A 162 22.14 1.60 16.64
CA LYS A 162 23.46 2.07 16.19
C LYS A 162 23.35 3.12 15.10
N PHE A 163 22.59 2.86 14.04
CA PHE A 163 22.47 3.78 12.92
C PHE A 163 21.57 4.98 13.23
N GLU A 164 20.61 4.83 14.14
CA GLU A 164 19.87 5.97 14.68
C GLU A 164 20.81 6.96 15.38
N LYS A 165 21.79 6.47 16.16
CA LYS A 165 22.82 7.33 16.77
C LYS A 165 23.80 7.92 15.75
N GLU A 166 24.24 7.11 14.79
CA GLU A 166 25.16 7.54 13.72
C GLU A 166 24.56 8.69 12.90
N PHE A 167 23.29 8.56 12.52
CA PHE A 167 22.60 9.53 11.68
C PHE A 167 21.77 10.55 12.46
N HIS A 168 21.84 10.53 13.79
CA HIS A 168 21.01 11.38 14.64
C HIS A 168 21.14 12.85 14.24
N GLN A 169 22.37 13.37 14.15
CA GLN A 169 22.58 14.74 13.72
C GLN A 169 22.55 14.83 12.19
N PRO A 170 21.61 15.59 11.59
CA PRO A 170 21.64 15.85 10.15
C PRO A 170 22.86 16.70 9.77
N GLU A 171 23.23 16.68 8.49
CA GLU A 171 24.34 17.48 7.97
C GLU A 171 23.85 18.63 7.09
N MET A 172 24.62 19.71 7.06
CA MET A 172 24.54 20.75 6.05
C MET A 172 25.85 20.85 5.28
N PHE A 173 25.75 21.21 4.01
CA PHE A 173 26.87 21.20 3.09
C PHE A 173 27.20 22.61 2.62
N VAL A 174 28.45 23.01 2.81
CA VAL A 174 28.96 24.33 2.44
C VAL A 174 30.06 24.17 1.39
N ARG A 175 29.88 24.82 0.24
CA ARG A 175 30.89 24.85 -0.82
C ARG A 175 31.97 25.89 -0.51
N MET A 176 33.21 25.42 -0.38
CA MET A 176 34.40 26.22 -0.12
C MET A 176 35.30 26.19 -1.37
N GLY A 177 34.95 26.98 -2.38
CA GLY A 177 35.65 26.99 -3.66
C GLY A 177 35.52 25.67 -4.43
N ARG A 178 36.60 24.87 -4.41
CA ARG A 178 36.68 23.54 -5.04
C ARG A 178 36.37 22.38 -4.10
N SER A 179 36.27 22.61 -2.78
CA SER A 179 35.92 21.60 -1.80
C SER A 179 34.50 21.80 -1.26
N ILE A 180 33.94 20.73 -0.69
CA ILE A 180 32.67 20.74 0.05
C ILE A 180 32.99 20.33 1.49
N MET A 181 32.45 21.07 2.46
CA MET A 181 32.47 20.70 3.87
C MET A 181 31.08 20.26 4.32
N ALA A 182 31.01 19.17 5.07
CA ALA A 182 29.82 18.73 5.79
C ALA A 182 29.93 19.14 7.27
N LEU A 183 28.94 19.87 7.77
CA LEU A 183 28.85 20.35 9.15
C LEU A 183 27.56 19.82 9.78
N PRO A 184 27.54 19.53 11.10
CA PRO A 184 26.30 19.18 11.78
C PRO A 184 25.31 20.35 11.68
N LEU A 185 24.07 20.05 11.29
CA LEU A 185 22.96 21.00 11.26
C LEU A 185 22.61 21.39 12.70
N PRO A 186 22.62 22.68 13.09
CA PRO A 186 22.19 23.10 14.42
C PRO A 186 20.75 22.67 14.74
N ASP A 187 20.46 22.31 15.99
CA ASP A 187 19.16 21.78 16.41
C ASP A 187 17.99 22.72 16.12
N ASP A 188 18.22 24.04 16.20
CA ASP A 188 17.21 25.07 15.87
C ASP A 188 16.82 25.10 14.38
N LYS A 189 17.62 24.44 13.53
CA LYS A 189 17.40 24.34 12.09
C LYS A 189 16.99 22.94 11.64
N VAL A 190 16.93 21.97 12.54
CA VAL A 190 16.42 20.64 12.23
C VAL A 190 14.93 20.76 11.92
N LYS A 191 14.52 20.25 10.76
CA LYS A 191 13.12 20.23 10.31
C LYS A 191 12.34 19.25 11.20
N ALA A 192 11.10 19.61 11.53
CA ALA A 192 10.21 18.73 12.27
C ALA A 192 9.85 17.50 11.43
N ALA A 193 9.66 16.35 12.09
CA ALA A 193 9.14 15.13 11.48
C ALA A 193 7.83 15.41 10.72
N ASP A 194 7.75 15.00 9.46
CA ASP A 194 6.47 14.89 8.77
C ASP A 194 5.59 13.90 9.55
N ALA A 195 4.29 14.16 9.64
CA ALA A 195 3.36 13.18 10.17
C ALA A 195 3.53 11.87 9.38
N PRO A 196 3.47 10.69 10.03
CA PRO A 196 3.66 9.42 9.34
C PRO A 196 2.70 9.32 8.16
N LEU A 197 3.22 8.94 7.00
CA LEU A 197 2.47 8.64 5.79
C LEU A 197 1.47 7.52 6.09
N LYS A 198 0.32 7.85 6.68
CA LYS A 198 -0.87 7.03 6.56
C LYS A 198 -1.11 6.93 5.07
N SER A 199 -1.09 5.69 4.56
CA SER A 199 -1.50 5.36 3.20
C SER A 199 -2.74 6.17 2.83
N GLU A 200 -2.53 7.20 2.01
CA GLU A 200 -3.62 7.98 1.48
C GLU A 200 -4.41 7.04 0.57
N SER A 201 -5.54 6.55 1.08
CA SER A 201 -6.59 5.97 0.26
C SER A 201 -7.09 7.11 -0.62
N ILE A 202 -6.66 7.10 -1.87
CA ILE A 202 -7.08 8.04 -2.90
C ILE A 202 -8.61 8.01 -2.94
N PRO A 203 -9.33 9.12 -2.68
CA PRO A 203 -10.76 9.15 -2.93
C PRO A 203 -10.95 9.09 -4.45
N GLN A 204 -11.47 7.97 -4.93
CA GLN A 204 -11.91 7.84 -6.32
C GLN A 204 -12.92 8.94 -6.61
N LYS A 205 -12.49 9.91 -7.41
CA LYS A 205 -13.37 10.91 -8.00
C LYS A 205 -14.25 10.18 -9.01
N SER A 206 -15.50 9.93 -8.65
CA SER A 206 -16.53 9.52 -9.62
C SER A 206 -16.68 10.64 -10.65
N SER A 207 -16.38 10.32 -11.89
CA SER A 207 -16.74 11.13 -13.05
C SER A 207 -18.27 11.18 -13.18
N PRO A 208 -18.90 12.35 -13.34
CA PRO A 208 -20.30 12.40 -13.70
C PRO A 208 -20.46 12.06 -15.19
N ASP A 209 -21.31 11.06 -15.43
CA ASP A 209 -21.87 10.69 -16.73
C ASP A 209 -22.32 11.92 -17.51
N ARG A 210 -21.91 11.99 -18.77
CA ARG A 210 -22.36 13.01 -19.70
C ARG A 210 -22.92 12.34 -20.94
N ASP A 211 -24.15 11.85 -20.81
CA ASP A 211 -25.02 11.52 -21.94
C ASP A 211 -26.48 11.72 -21.54
N VAL A 212 -27.02 12.93 -21.78
CA VAL A 212 -28.45 13.14 -22.10
C VAL A 212 -28.61 14.47 -22.86
N LEU A 213 -28.68 14.38 -24.21
CA LEU A 213 -29.57 15.07 -25.18
C LEU A 213 -28.91 15.28 -26.55
#